data_AF-A0A1M5TD85-F1
#
_entry.id   AF-A0A1M5TD85-F1
#
_cell.length_a   1.000
_cell.length_b   1.000
_cell.length_c   1.000
_cell.angle_alpha   90.00
_cell.angle_beta   90.00
_cell.angle_gamma   90.00
#
_symmetry.space_group_name_H-M   'P 1'
#
loop_
_entity.id
_entity.type
_entity.pdbx_description
1 polymer ?
#
loop_
_entity_poly.entity_id
_entity_poly.type
_entity_poly.pdbx_seq_one_letter_code
_entity_poly.pdbx_strand_id
1 'polypeptide(L)'
;MMYDGVIVVLSYPDTVVRPAHSEFSSKVWPKLGIGSENAIQAGHAAMLLIDKKSNEVNYFDFGRYITSYGNGRVRSKETDPELAVPFTADFKDDVLVNLNEMLLWLDANPEKTHGDGRLVASVNAEIDYNKAINYVSNLIAKKEIPYGAFVKNGSNCARFITDTILNSCGNTSIVLKLKTSNLLTPSPIGNAIKGTTEDDIYVVEDQKIDHYTNRSVIKEYGACFFKKFNRELNLIGTELPNKALFNIKNATWLGGIGSGAWFKIEEKEDVNLYRIARYNVKGEKDFEGVFKIKDFSFNVDEPYEFVHPSNCIEVYIEQNTKEFILSKI
;
A
#
# COMPACT_ATOMS: atom_id res chain seq x y z
N MET A 1 12.88 -14.24 23.97
CA MET A 1 13.45 -14.09 22.61
C MET A 1 13.83 -12.63 22.40
N MET A 2 14.95 -12.35 21.73
CA MET A 2 15.46 -10.97 21.56
C MET A 2 14.62 -10.17 20.55
N TYR A 3 13.93 -10.86 19.65
CA TYR A 3 13.05 -10.31 18.62
C TYR A 3 11.69 -10.99 18.68
N ASP A 4 10.62 -10.20 18.61
CA ASP A 4 9.22 -10.66 18.75
C ASP A 4 8.38 -10.38 17.49
N GLY A 5 8.99 -9.88 16.42
CA GLY A 5 8.36 -9.68 15.12
C GLY A 5 9.06 -10.41 13.97
N VAL A 6 8.32 -10.57 12.88
CA VAL A 6 8.83 -10.96 11.56
C VAL A 6 8.30 -9.99 10.51
N ILE A 7 9.15 -9.59 9.57
CA ILE A 7 8.72 -8.91 8.34
C ILE A 7 8.95 -9.85 7.17
N VAL A 8 7.88 -10.21 6.45
CA VAL A 8 7.99 -10.78 5.11
C VAL A 8 8.01 -9.62 4.13
N VAL A 9 9.16 -9.38 3.52
CA VAL A 9 9.38 -8.30 2.56
C VAL A 9 8.86 -8.73 1.20
N LEU A 10 7.95 -7.95 0.61
CA LEU A 10 7.29 -8.27 -0.65
C LEU A 10 7.71 -7.26 -1.72
N SER A 11 8.10 -7.76 -2.90
CA SER A 11 8.48 -6.95 -4.04
C SER A 11 7.83 -7.49 -5.30
N TYR A 12 7.10 -6.64 -6.01
CA TYR A 12 6.55 -6.91 -7.34
C TYR A 12 7.35 -6.11 -8.38
N PRO A 13 8.50 -6.61 -8.86
CA PRO A 13 9.36 -5.86 -9.79
C PRO A 13 8.71 -5.60 -11.16
N ASP A 14 7.65 -6.35 -11.50
CA ASP A 14 7.00 -6.27 -12.79
C ASP A 14 5.87 -5.23 -12.84
N THR A 15 5.43 -4.71 -11.69
CA THR A 15 4.37 -3.71 -11.62
C THR A 15 4.74 -2.43 -12.40
N VAL A 16 3.85 -2.05 -13.30
CA VAL A 16 3.93 -0.80 -14.07
C VAL A 16 3.06 0.25 -13.40
N VAL A 17 3.65 1.40 -13.10
CA VAL A 17 2.98 2.49 -12.36
C VAL A 17 3.05 3.80 -13.15
N ARG A 18 2.14 4.73 -12.85
CA ARG A 18 2.25 6.11 -13.35
C ARG A 18 3.45 6.83 -12.69
N PRO A 19 4.27 7.59 -13.42
CA PRO A 19 5.36 8.36 -12.83
C PRO A 19 4.87 9.35 -11.75
N ALA A 20 5.75 9.74 -10.83
CA ALA A 20 5.48 10.87 -9.95
C ALA A 20 5.71 12.16 -10.77
N HIS A 21 4.68 12.64 -11.46
CA HIS A 21 4.80 13.75 -12.41
C HIS A 21 5.27 15.08 -11.79
N SER A 22 5.13 15.23 -10.48
CA SER A 22 5.70 16.35 -9.70
C SER A 22 7.23 16.33 -9.67
N GLU A 23 7.86 15.16 -9.86
CA GLU A 23 9.31 15.03 -9.82
C GLU A 23 9.96 15.34 -11.17
N PHE A 24 11.06 16.09 -11.13
CA PHE A 24 11.84 16.42 -12.33
C PHE A 24 12.35 15.16 -13.05
N SER A 25 12.75 14.14 -12.29
CA SER A 25 13.26 12.86 -12.83
C SER A 25 12.26 12.18 -13.77
N SER A 26 10.95 12.26 -13.49
CA SER A 26 9.88 11.71 -14.32
C SER A 26 9.83 12.31 -15.73
N LYS A 27 10.34 13.53 -15.92
CA LYS A 27 10.44 14.19 -17.24
C LYS A 27 11.70 13.80 -18.01
N VAL A 28 12.68 13.21 -17.32
CA VAL A 28 13.99 12.83 -17.88
C VAL A 28 13.99 11.36 -18.29
N TRP A 29 13.40 10.46 -17.50
CA TRP A 29 13.41 9.01 -17.77
C TRP A 29 12.96 8.64 -19.20
N PRO A 30 11.84 9.19 -19.74
CA PRO A 30 11.40 8.83 -21.08
C PRO A 30 12.40 9.25 -22.17
N LYS A 31 13.12 10.36 -21.96
CA LYS A 31 14.18 10.84 -22.87
C LYS A 31 15.41 9.94 -22.87
N LEU A 32 15.62 9.18 -21.79
CA LEU A 32 16.67 8.17 -21.67
C LEU A 32 16.21 6.77 -22.11
N GLY A 33 15.00 6.64 -22.68
CA GLY A 33 14.44 5.36 -23.09
C GLY A 33 13.90 4.50 -21.95
N ILE A 34 13.68 5.09 -20.77
CA ILE A 34 13.13 4.41 -19.59
C ILE A 34 11.64 4.73 -19.48
N GLY A 35 10.78 3.72 -19.58
CA GLY A 35 9.32 3.88 -19.54
C GLY A 35 8.76 4.76 -20.67
N SER A 36 7.66 5.45 -20.37
CA SER A 36 7.02 6.48 -21.18
C SER A 36 6.65 7.69 -20.31
N GLU A 37 6.08 8.72 -20.93
CA GLU A 37 5.56 9.88 -20.18
C GLU A 37 4.53 9.49 -19.12
N ASN A 38 3.75 8.42 -19.37
CA ASN A 38 2.61 8.03 -18.55
C ASN A 38 2.81 6.74 -17.77
N ALA A 39 3.90 6.01 -17.96
CA ALA A 39 4.08 4.71 -17.33
C ALA A 39 5.56 4.31 -17.15
N ILE A 40 5.90 3.72 -16.00
CA ILE A 40 7.24 3.26 -15.64
C ILE A 40 7.18 1.95 -14.84
N GLN A 41 8.06 0.99 -15.16
CA GLN A 41 8.14 -0.30 -14.48
C GLN A 41 9.04 -0.13 -13.25
N ALA A 42 8.55 0.63 -12.27
CA ALA A 42 9.26 0.91 -11.03
C ALA A 42 9.05 -0.18 -9.96
N GLY A 43 8.11 -1.09 -10.20
CA GLY A 43 7.67 -2.11 -9.27
C GLY A 43 6.81 -1.57 -8.13
N HIS A 44 6.36 -2.48 -7.28
CA HIS A 44 5.63 -2.20 -6.05
C HIS A 44 6.27 -2.96 -4.87
N ALA A 45 6.19 -2.38 -3.67
CA ALA A 45 6.72 -2.99 -2.44
C ALA A 45 5.66 -2.95 -1.34
N ALA A 46 5.58 -4.05 -0.60
CA ALA A 46 4.69 -4.24 0.52
C ALA A 46 5.38 -5.09 1.59
N MET A 47 4.72 -5.32 2.72
CA MET A 47 5.17 -6.28 3.72
C MET A 47 4.02 -6.98 4.41
N LEU A 48 4.28 -8.19 4.89
CA LEU A 48 3.56 -8.76 6.03
C LEU A 48 4.37 -8.43 7.29
N LEU A 49 3.74 -7.79 8.27
CA LEU A 49 4.27 -7.61 9.61
C LEU A 49 3.57 -8.60 10.55
N ILE A 50 4.36 -9.47 11.16
CA ILE A 50 3.86 -10.59 11.97
C ILE A 50 4.31 -10.40 13.42
N ASP A 51 3.37 -10.51 14.35
CA ASP A 51 3.66 -10.57 15.79
C ASP A 51 3.81 -12.03 16.23
N LYS A 52 4.99 -12.42 16.72
CA LYS A 52 5.24 -13.80 17.19
C LYS A 52 4.44 -14.16 18.45
N LYS A 53 3.89 -13.18 19.18
CA LYS A 53 3.10 -13.44 20.40
C LYS A 53 1.65 -13.75 20.09
N SER A 54 1.03 -12.97 19.21
CA SER A 54 -0.37 -13.15 18.80
C SER A 54 -0.55 -14.01 17.56
N ASN A 55 0.53 -14.30 16.83
CA ASN A 55 0.54 -14.92 15.51
C ASN A 55 -0.25 -14.12 14.45
N GLU A 56 -0.57 -12.86 14.73
CA GLU A 56 -1.31 -12.00 13.82
C GLU A 56 -0.44 -11.64 12.61
N VAL A 57 -1.02 -11.74 11.41
CA VAL A 57 -0.39 -11.35 10.14
C VAL A 57 -1.08 -10.10 9.63
N ASN A 58 -0.34 -9.00 9.55
CA ASN A 58 -0.87 -7.72 9.05
C ASN A 58 -0.17 -7.33 7.75
N TYR A 59 -0.94 -7.18 6.68
CA TYR A 59 -0.45 -6.65 5.41
C TYR A 59 -0.38 -5.11 5.45
N PHE A 60 0.73 -4.55 5.00
CA PHE A 60 0.90 -3.11 4.82
C PHE A 60 1.59 -2.79 3.51
N ASP A 61 1.12 -1.74 2.85
CA ASP A 61 1.83 -1.09 1.76
C ASP A 61 1.70 0.43 1.83
N PHE A 62 2.43 1.12 0.97
CA PHE A 62 2.36 2.57 0.82
C PHE A 62 2.23 2.94 -0.66
N GLY A 63 1.26 3.79 -0.97
CA GLY A 63 1.02 4.21 -2.33
C GLY A 63 -0.03 5.29 -2.43
N ARG A 64 -0.43 5.60 -3.67
CA ARG A 64 -1.31 6.73 -4.00
C ARG A 64 -2.78 6.28 -4.05
N TYR A 65 -3.23 5.59 -3.02
CA TYR A 65 -4.52 4.89 -2.98
C TYR A 65 -5.61 5.79 -2.40
N ILE A 66 -6.57 6.26 -3.20
CA ILE A 66 -7.65 7.16 -2.71
C ILE A 66 -7.04 8.36 -1.94
N THR A 67 -6.06 9.04 -2.52
CA THR A 67 -5.35 10.16 -1.90
C THR A 67 -5.42 11.41 -2.75
N SER A 68 -5.27 12.57 -2.11
CA SER A 68 -5.08 13.83 -2.84
C SER A 68 -3.84 13.79 -3.74
N TYR A 69 -3.86 14.61 -4.80
CA TYR A 69 -2.80 14.61 -5.81
C TYR A 69 -1.43 14.97 -5.22
N GLY A 70 -0.41 14.18 -5.54
CA GLY A 70 0.96 14.36 -5.05
C GLY A 70 1.25 13.72 -3.69
N ASN A 71 0.23 13.17 -3.03
CA ASN A 71 0.37 12.43 -1.79
C ASN A 71 0.18 10.93 -1.97
N GLY A 72 0.58 10.17 -0.96
CA GLY A 72 0.30 8.77 -0.77
C GLY A 72 0.02 8.48 0.70
N ARG A 73 -0.44 7.27 1.00
CA ARG A 73 -0.78 6.82 2.35
C ARG A 73 -0.38 5.38 2.57
N VAL A 74 -0.28 5.00 3.85
CA VAL A 74 -0.21 3.60 4.26
C VAL A 74 -1.60 3.00 4.19
N ARG A 75 -1.72 1.76 3.71
CA ARG A 75 -2.93 0.95 3.84
C ARG A 75 -2.75 -0.15 4.88
N SER A 76 -3.81 -0.45 5.60
CA SER A 76 -3.93 -1.56 6.54
C SER A 76 -5.34 -2.15 6.50
N LYS A 77 -5.57 -3.29 7.14
CA LYS A 77 -6.93 -3.88 7.23
C LYS A 77 -7.95 -2.97 7.91
N GLU A 78 -7.52 -2.03 8.75
CA GLU A 78 -8.42 -1.08 9.41
C GLU A 78 -8.92 -0.01 8.44
N THR A 79 -8.03 0.59 7.65
CA THR A 79 -8.36 1.64 6.67
C THR A 79 -8.89 1.07 5.35
N ASP A 80 -8.50 -0.17 5.04
CA ASP A 80 -8.75 -0.91 3.79
C ASP A 80 -9.04 -2.39 4.13
N PRO A 81 -10.29 -2.71 4.53
CA PRO A 81 -10.70 -4.03 5.02
C PRO A 81 -10.45 -5.21 4.09
N GLU A 82 -10.35 -4.96 2.78
CA GLU A 82 -9.97 -5.96 1.79
C GLU A 82 -8.57 -6.54 2.04
N LEU A 83 -7.70 -5.81 2.75
CA LEU A 83 -6.33 -6.25 3.08
C LEU A 83 -6.26 -7.20 4.28
N ALA A 84 -7.41 -7.57 4.87
CA ALA A 84 -7.45 -8.56 5.94
C ALA A 84 -6.87 -9.90 5.45
N VAL A 85 -5.81 -10.35 6.11
CA VAL A 85 -5.18 -11.65 5.85
C VAL A 85 -5.98 -12.74 6.57
N PRO A 86 -6.43 -13.82 5.88
CA PRO A 86 -7.40 -14.77 6.44
C PRO A 86 -6.78 -15.89 7.29
N PHE A 87 -5.48 -15.81 7.60
CA PHE A 87 -4.75 -16.82 8.36
C PHE A 87 -3.77 -16.16 9.34
N THR A 88 -3.37 -16.94 10.35
CA THR A 88 -2.33 -16.57 11.31
C THR A 88 -0.99 -17.18 10.91
N ALA A 89 0.09 -16.66 11.47
CA ALA A 89 1.41 -17.26 11.33
C ALA A 89 1.53 -18.53 12.16
N ASP A 90 2.23 -19.53 11.64
CA ASP A 90 2.61 -20.74 12.37
C ASP A 90 4.14 -20.75 12.56
N PHE A 91 4.56 -21.03 13.80
CA PHE A 91 5.96 -21.03 14.20
C PHE A 91 6.35 -22.37 14.81
N LYS A 92 7.44 -22.95 14.31
CA LYS A 92 8.09 -24.12 14.91
C LYS A 92 9.53 -23.75 15.25
N ASP A 93 9.90 -23.91 16.52
CA ASP A 93 11.25 -23.59 17.00
C ASP A 93 11.71 -22.16 16.60
N ASP A 94 10.79 -21.19 16.68
CA ASP A 94 10.97 -19.78 16.30
C ASP A 94 11.12 -19.51 14.77
N VAL A 95 10.85 -20.51 13.93
CA VAL A 95 10.87 -20.42 12.46
C VAL A 95 9.45 -20.38 11.91
N LEU A 96 9.17 -19.45 10.99
CA LEU A 96 7.90 -19.32 10.29
C LEU A 96 7.72 -20.49 9.31
N VAL A 97 6.72 -21.36 9.52
CA VAL A 97 6.58 -22.61 8.74
C VAL A 97 5.52 -22.56 7.64
N ASN A 98 4.55 -21.65 7.72
CA ASN A 98 3.49 -21.51 6.71
C ASN A 98 3.72 -20.36 5.72
N LEU A 99 4.98 -19.93 5.50
CA LEU A 99 5.31 -18.88 4.53
C LEU A 99 4.74 -19.15 3.14
N ASN A 100 4.82 -20.39 2.64
CA ASN A 100 4.32 -20.78 1.33
C ASN A 100 2.81 -20.50 1.17
N GLU A 101 2.02 -20.77 2.20
CA GLU A 101 0.58 -20.45 2.22
C GLU A 101 0.36 -18.95 2.05
N MET A 102 1.14 -18.14 2.77
CA MET A 102 1.05 -16.68 2.70
C MET A 102 1.39 -16.15 1.30
N LEU A 103 2.47 -16.67 0.70
CA LEU A 103 2.92 -16.23 -0.62
C LEU A 103 1.94 -16.62 -1.74
N LEU A 104 1.37 -17.83 -1.68
CA LEU A 104 0.34 -18.26 -2.64
C LEU A 104 -0.94 -17.42 -2.52
N TRP A 105 -1.35 -17.09 -1.30
CA TRP A 105 -2.49 -16.19 -1.09
C TRP A 105 -2.24 -14.81 -1.67
N LEU A 106 -1.05 -14.23 -1.48
CA LEU A 106 -0.70 -12.93 -2.05
C LEU A 106 -0.75 -12.94 -3.59
N ASP A 107 -0.18 -13.96 -4.22
CA ASP A 107 -0.18 -14.15 -5.67
C ASP A 107 -1.59 -14.40 -6.24
N ALA A 108 -2.47 -15.03 -5.46
CA ALA A 108 -3.87 -15.28 -5.85
C ALA A 108 -4.79 -14.05 -5.70
N ASN A 109 -4.33 -12.98 -5.05
CA ASN A 109 -5.15 -11.80 -4.72
C ASN A 109 -4.51 -10.46 -5.18
N PRO A 110 -4.06 -10.33 -6.45
CA PRO A 110 -3.42 -9.11 -6.94
C PRO A 110 -4.37 -7.89 -6.92
N GLU A 111 -5.69 -8.12 -6.98
CA GLU A 111 -6.71 -7.07 -6.90
C GLU A 111 -6.75 -6.36 -5.53
N LYS A 112 -6.24 -6.99 -4.48
CA LYS A 112 -6.15 -6.41 -3.13
C LYS A 112 -4.80 -5.72 -2.93
N THR A 113 -3.73 -6.39 -3.33
CA THR A 113 -2.34 -5.97 -3.04
C THR A 113 -1.81 -4.94 -4.04
N HIS A 114 -2.43 -4.82 -5.21
CA HIS A 114 -1.91 -4.04 -6.35
C HIS A 114 -0.50 -4.49 -6.79
N GLY A 115 -0.13 -5.73 -6.46
CA GLY A 115 1.06 -6.39 -6.98
C GLY A 115 0.70 -7.12 -8.28
N ASP A 116 1.35 -6.75 -9.38
CA ASP A 116 1.18 -7.40 -10.68
C ASP A 116 2.47 -8.11 -11.06
N GLY A 117 2.34 -9.25 -11.74
CA GLY A 117 3.47 -10.07 -12.19
C GLY A 117 4.13 -10.81 -11.04
N ARG A 118 5.45 -11.06 -11.14
CA ARG A 118 6.16 -11.90 -10.18
C ARG A 118 6.18 -11.27 -8.79
N LEU A 119 5.91 -12.06 -7.76
CA LEU A 119 6.18 -11.72 -6.37
C LEU A 119 7.57 -12.24 -5.99
N VAL A 120 8.50 -11.35 -5.64
CA VAL A 120 9.77 -11.71 -5.00
C VAL A 120 9.67 -11.43 -3.51
N ALA A 121 9.88 -12.44 -2.68
CA ALA A 121 9.67 -12.35 -1.23
C ALA A 121 10.87 -12.86 -0.42
N SER A 122 11.12 -12.24 0.72
CA SER A 122 12.14 -12.68 1.67
C SER A 122 11.74 -12.41 3.11
N VAL A 123 12.40 -13.06 4.06
CA VAL A 123 12.05 -12.97 5.49
C VAL A 123 13.11 -12.21 6.27
N ASN A 124 12.66 -11.35 7.18
CA ASN A 124 13.47 -10.77 8.26
C ASN A 124 12.87 -11.14 9.61
N ALA A 125 13.55 -12.02 10.35
CA ALA A 125 13.10 -12.51 11.65
C ALA A 125 13.75 -11.78 12.85
N GLU A 126 14.60 -10.76 12.59
CA GLU A 126 15.29 -9.98 13.62
C GLU A 126 14.63 -8.61 13.86
N ILE A 127 13.31 -8.63 14.04
CA ILE A 127 12.45 -7.43 14.14
C ILE A 127 11.91 -7.25 15.56
N ASP A 128 11.99 -6.00 16.06
CA ASP A 128 11.23 -5.52 17.21
C ASP A 128 9.82 -5.10 16.73
N TYR A 129 8.81 -5.92 17.04
CA TYR A 129 7.45 -5.74 16.52
C TYR A 129 6.88 -4.38 16.92
N ASN A 130 7.07 -4.00 18.19
CA ASN A 130 6.53 -2.75 18.72
C ASN A 130 7.11 -1.54 18.01
N LYS A 131 8.42 -1.53 17.71
CA LYS A 131 9.01 -0.44 16.92
C LYS A 131 8.48 -0.41 15.49
N ALA A 132 8.32 -1.56 14.85
CA ALA A 132 7.78 -1.66 13.49
C ALA A 132 6.35 -1.11 13.44
N ILE A 133 5.44 -1.63 14.28
CA ILE A 133 4.04 -1.21 14.28
C ILE A 133 3.87 0.25 14.72
N ASN A 134 4.70 0.75 15.64
CA ASN A 134 4.69 2.17 16.01
C ASN A 134 5.09 3.07 14.83
N TYR A 135 6.11 2.69 14.06
CA TYR A 135 6.51 3.43 12.86
C TYR A 135 5.36 3.46 11.83
N VAL A 136 4.75 2.30 11.56
CA VAL A 136 3.62 2.16 10.63
C VAL A 136 2.42 3.00 11.10
N SER A 137 2.03 2.87 12.36
CA SER A 137 0.89 3.58 12.96
C SER A 137 1.08 5.10 12.93
N ASN A 138 2.30 5.58 13.15
CA ASN A 138 2.63 7.00 13.03
C ASN A 138 2.43 7.54 11.61
N LEU A 139 2.64 6.71 10.57
CA LEU A 139 2.38 7.11 9.19
C LEU A 139 0.90 7.03 8.83
N ILE A 140 0.17 6.02 9.31
CA ILE A 140 -1.30 5.93 9.18
C ILE A 140 -1.95 7.17 9.82
N ALA A 141 -1.51 7.57 11.02
CA ALA A 141 -2.04 8.74 11.73
C ALA A 141 -1.83 10.07 10.98
N LYS A 142 -0.83 10.16 10.09
CA LYS A 142 -0.63 11.33 9.21
C LYS A 142 -1.65 11.41 8.08
N LYS A 143 -2.40 10.34 7.82
CA LYS A 143 -3.43 10.18 6.78
C LYS A 143 -2.86 10.20 5.37
N GLU A 144 -2.15 11.26 5.02
CA GLU A 144 -1.47 11.44 3.74
C GLU A 144 -0.08 12.03 3.93
N ILE A 145 0.85 11.62 3.07
CA ILE A 145 2.26 12.03 3.09
C ILE A 145 2.70 12.30 1.65
N PRO A 146 3.53 13.32 1.38
CA PRO A 146 4.04 13.57 0.03
C PRO A 146 4.65 12.32 -0.61
N TYR A 147 4.26 12.03 -1.85
CA TYR A 147 4.71 10.85 -2.58
C TYR A 147 5.83 11.19 -3.57
N GLY A 148 6.91 10.42 -3.54
CA GLY A 148 7.93 10.48 -4.60
C GLY A 148 9.23 9.74 -4.27
N ALA A 149 10.06 9.53 -5.28
CA ALA A 149 11.36 8.88 -5.16
C ALA A 149 12.39 9.74 -4.40
N PHE A 150 12.34 11.06 -4.59
CA PHE A 150 13.29 12.06 -4.11
C PHE A 150 12.62 13.19 -3.32
N VAL A 151 11.31 13.10 -3.08
CA VAL A 151 10.57 14.09 -2.28
C VAL A 151 11.07 14.08 -0.82
N LYS A 152 11.51 15.26 -0.35
CA LYS A 152 11.93 15.47 1.04
C LYS A 152 10.73 15.36 1.98
N ASN A 153 10.91 14.69 3.12
CA ASN A 153 9.84 14.36 4.07
C ASN A 153 8.68 13.56 3.47
N GLY A 154 8.86 13.06 2.24
CA GLY A 154 7.90 12.19 1.57
C GLY A 154 8.24 10.71 1.75
N SER A 155 7.42 9.86 1.15
CA SER A 155 7.66 8.43 1.05
C SER A 155 7.25 7.86 -0.31
N ASN A 156 7.50 6.58 -0.50
CA ASN A 156 7.00 5.74 -1.57
C ASN A 156 6.98 4.29 -1.05
N CYS A 157 6.45 3.35 -1.84
CA CYS A 157 6.34 1.94 -1.43
C CYS A 157 7.67 1.39 -0.89
N ALA A 158 8.76 1.52 -1.65
CA ALA A 158 10.06 0.97 -1.26
C ALA A 158 10.68 1.69 -0.05
N ARG A 159 10.51 3.01 0.06
CA ARG A 159 11.00 3.79 1.20
C ARG A 159 10.26 3.43 2.48
N PHE A 160 8.95 3.27 2.42
CA PHE A 160 8.13 2.84 3.56
C PHE A 160 8.62 1.49 4.12
N ILE A 161 8.86 0.50 3.26
CA ILE A 161 9.36 -0.81 3.69
C ILE A 161 10.78 -0.70 4.26
N THR A 162 11.70 -0.01 3.57
CA THR A 162 13.07 0.20 4.10
C THR A 162 13.04 0.87 5.46
N ASP A 163 12.31 1.97 5.61
CA ASP A 163 12.31 2.74 6.84
C ASP A 163 11.64 1.96 7.98
N THR A 164 10.62 1.14 7.70
CA THR A 164 10.07 0.23 8.72
C THR A 164 11.14 -0.72 9.23
N ILE A 165 11.91 -1.35 8.33
CA ILE A 165 13.02 -2.25 8.71
C ILE A 165 14.10 -1.48 9.46
N LEU A 166 14.50 -0.28 9.00
CA LEU A 166 15.54 0.53 9.64
C LEU A 166 15.18 0.97 11.06
N ASN A 167 13.89 1.16 11.36
CA ASN A 167 13.42 1.57 12.68
C ASN A 167 13.21 0.39 13.65
N SER A 168 13.23 -0.85 13.17
CA SER A 168 12.82 -2.03 13.95
C SER A 168 13.79 -3.21 13.93
N CYS A 169 14.66 -3.30 12.93
CA CYS A 169 15.61 -4.41 12.78
C CYS A 169 16.81 -4.25 13.71
N GLY A 170 17.13 -5.30 14.46
CA GLY A 170 18.31 -5.31 15.32
C GLY A 170 19.59 -5.77 14.65
N ASN A 171 19.51 -6.33 13.43
CA ASN A 171 20.68 -6.75 12.67
C ASN A 171 21.41 -5.54 12.06
N THR A 172 22.52 -5.15 12.67
CA THR A 172 23.30 -3.96 12.25
C THR A 172 23.85 -4.06 10.82
N SER A 173 24.15 -5.27 10.34
CA SER A 173 24.62 -5.51 8.98
C SER A 173 23.52 -5.22 7.95
N ILE A 174 22.30 -5.71 8.18
CA ILE A 174 21.13 -5.41 7.33
C ILE A 174 20.84 -3.91 7.34
N VAL A 175 20.82 -3.27 8.52
CA VAL A 175 20.61 -1.83 8.66
C VAL A 175 21.63 -1.04 7.84
N LEU A 176 22.92 -1.41 7.89
CA LEU A 176 23.97 -0.75 7.12
C LEU A 176 23.83 -0.99 5.61
N LYS A 177 23.48 -2.22 5.18
CA LYS A 177 23.23 -2.55 3.77
C LYS A 177 22.07 -1.72 3.20
N LEU A 178 20.99 -1.58 3.94
CA LEU A 178 19.85 -0.76 3.53
C LEU A 178 20.22 0.73 3.48
N LYS A 179 20.89 1.26 4.50
CA LYS A 179 21.35 2.67 4.51
C LYS A 179 22.29 3.01 3.36
N THR A 180 23.27 2.17 3.07
CA THR A 180 24.20 2.39 1.95
C THR A 180 23.52 2.27 0.60
N SER A 181 22.45 1.47 0.51
CA SER A 181 21.64 1.33 -0.71
C SER A 181 20.68 2.52 -0.94
N ASN A 182 20.40 3.29 0.10
CA ASN A 182 19.53 4.47 0.05
C ASN A 182 20.24 5.73 -0.47
N LEU A 183 21.50 5.65 -0.93
CA LEU A 183 22.25 6.80 -1.44
C LEU A 183 21.61 7.49 -2.67
N LEU A 184 20.65 6.82 -3.33
CA LEU A 184 19.75 7.44 -4.32
C LEU A 184 18.30 7.43 -3.82
N THR A 185 17.70 6.24 -3.82
CA THR A 185 16.37 5.97 -3.27
C THR A 185 16.21 4.45 -3.13
N PRO A 186 15.52 3.95 -2.09
CA PRO A 186 15.15 2.53 -1.99
C PRO A 186 14.40 2.03 -3.24
N SER A 187 14.51 0.74 -3.54
CA SER A 187 13.72 0.08 -4.58
C SER A 187 13.07 -1.20 -4.07
N PRO A 188 11.93 -1.64 -4.66
CA PRO A 188 11.22 -2.83 -4.20
C PRO A 188 12.12 -4.07 -4.13
N ILE A 189 12.82 -4.39 -5.23
CA ILE A 189 13.73 -5.54 -5.25
C ILE A 189 14.92 -5.37 -4.30
N GLY A 190 15.37 -4.12 -4.11
CA GLY A 190 16.39 -3.79 -3.13
C GLY A 190 15.96 -4.13 -1.70
N ASN A 191 14.68 -3.93 -1.36
CA ASN A 191 14.12 -4.34 -0.08
C ASN A 191 14.24 -5.85 0.10
N ALA A 192 13.73 -6.64 -0.85
CA ALA A 192 13.70 -8.10 -0.75
C ALA A 192 15.12 -8.70 -0.67
N ILE A 193 16.05 -8.24 -1.52
CA ILE A 193 17.43 -8.79 -1.56
C ILE A 193 18.25 -8.41 -0.33
N LYS A 194 18.08 -7.21 0.22
CA LYS A 194 18.99 -6.66 1.24
C LYS A 194 18.41 -6.64 2.64
N GLY A 195 17.09 -6.72 2.74
CA GLY A 195 16.34 -6.67 4.00
C GLY A 195 16.19 -8.02 4.69
N THR A 196 16.70 -9.11 4.11
CA THR A 196 16.49 -10.47 4.62
C THR A 196 17.53 -10.92 5.65
N THR A 197 17.09 -11.73 6.62
CA THR A 197 17.94 -12.46 7.57
C THR A 197 18.21 -13.90 7.13
N GLU A 198 17.62 -14.35 6.02
CA GLU A 198 17.71 -15.71 5.50
C GLU A 198 18.44 -15.73 4.16
N ASP A 199 19.03 -16.87 3.81
CA ASP A 199 19.69 -17.04 2.51
C ASP A 199 18.66 -17.22 1.37
N ASP A 200 17.51 -17.79 1.70
CA ASP A 200 16.42 -18.05 0.78
C ASP A 200 15.62 -16.79 0.47
N ILE A 201 15.41 -16.57 -0.82
CA ILE A 201 14.50 -15.57 -1.37
C ILE A 201 13.63 -16.35 -2.33
N TYR A 202 12.34 -16.11 -2.27
CA TYR A 202 11.34 -16.81 -3.06
C TYR A 202 10.90 -15.94 -4.24
N VAL A 203 10.57 -16.58 -5.34
CA VAL A 203 9.79 -15.98 -6.42
C VAL A 203 8.50 -16.78 -6.58
N VAL A 204 7.39 -16.07 -6.68
CA VAL A 204 6.06 -16.64 -6.90
C VAL A 204 5.47 -16.03 -8.14
N GLU A 205 4.98 -16.90 -9.03
CA GLU A 205 4.29 -16.52 -10.26
C GLU A 205 3.36 -17.67 -10.65
N ASP A 206 2.13 -17.34 -11.03
CA ASP A 206 1.11 -18.31 -11.46
C ASP A 206 0.94 -19.46 -10.45
N GLN A 207 0.85 -19.12 -9.15
CA GLN A 207 0.68 -20.05 -8.03
C GLN A 207 1.81 -21.07 -7.88
N LYS A 208 3.01 -20.78 -8.38
CA LYS A 208 4.21 -21.61 -8.21
C LYS A 208 5.25 -20.87 -7.43
N ILE A 209 5.89 -21.57 -6.49
CA ILE A 209 6.98 -21.03 -5.68
C ILE A 209 8.30 -21.65 -6.14
N ASP A 210 9.28 -20.81 -6.45
CA ASP A 210 10.65 -21.18 -6.77
C ASP A 210 11.65 -20.35 -5.94
N HIS A 211 12.92 -20.77 -5.93
CA HIS A 211 13.99 -19.96 -5.35
C HIS A 211 14.41 -18.85 -6.31
N TYR A 212 14.32 -17.61 -5.84
CA TYR A 212 14.88 -16.47 -6.53
C TYR A 212 16.40 -16.45 -6.34
N THR A 213 17.16 -16.58 -7.43
CA THR A 213 18.64 -16.70 -7.37
C THR A 213 19.38 -15.40 -7.65
N ASN A 214 18.72 -14.39 -8.22
CA ASN A 214 19.36 -13.10 -8.50
C ASN A 214 19.61 -12.33 -7.19
N ARG A 215 20.86 -11.93 -6.94
CA ARG A 215 21.26 -11.08 -5.80
C ARG A 215 21.73 -9.68 -6.23
N SER A 216 21.67 -9.38 -7.52
CA SER A 216 22.07 -8.09 -8.09
C SER A 216 20.86 -7.24 -8.41
N VAL A 217 20.69 -6.16 -7.65
CA VAL A 217 19.66 -5.13 -7.91
C VAL A 217 19.85 -4.51 -9.30
N ILE A 218 21.10 -4.30 -9.73
CA ILE A 218 21.42 -3.74 -11.05
C ILE A 218 20.95 -4.67 -12.17
N LYS A 219 21.13 -5.98 -12.00
CA LYS A 219 20.64 -6.97 -12.96
C LYS A 219 19.12 -6.91 -13.09
N GLU A 220 18.41 -6.72 -11.97
CA GLU A 220 16.95 -6.57 -12.00
C GLU A 220 16.51 -5.26 -12.66
N TYR A 221 17.23 -4.16 -12.44
CA TYR A 221 16.92 -2.90 -13.15
C TYR A 221 17.06 -3.05 -14.67
N GLY A 222 18.07 -3.78 -15.15
CA GLY A 222 18.19 -4.12 -16.57
C GLY A 222 17.03 -4.97 -17.09
N ALA A 223 16.54 -5.91 -16.28
CA ALA A 223 15.42 -6.78 -16.65
C ALA A 223 14.06 -6.07 -16.59
N CYS A 224 13.91 -5.02 -15.79
CA CYS A 224 12.64 -4.36 -15.52
C CYS A 224 12.73 -2.85 -15.79
N PHE A 225 13.24 -2.10 -14.81
CA PHE A 225 13.20 -0.63 -14.78
C PHE A 225 13.71 0.06 -16.05
N PHE A 226 14.80 -0.42 -16.66
CA PHE A 226 15.39 0.22 -17.85
C PHE A 226 14.67 -0.09 -19.16
N LYS A 227 13.54 -0.82 -19.14
CA LYS A 227 12.74 -1.10 -20.33
C LYS A 227 11.97 0.13 -20.79
N LYS A 228 11.88 0.29 -22.11
CA LYS A 228 10.93 1.18 -22.78
C LYS A 228 9.62 0.44 -23.03
N PHE A 229 8.50 1.11 -22.84
CA PHE A 229 7.19 0.57 -23.24
C PHE A 229 6.22 1.71 -23.55
N ASN A 230 5.28 1.45 -24.44
CA ASN A 230 4.31 2.44 -24.92
C ASN A 230 2.89 2.04 -24.51
N ARG A 231 2.69 1.83 -23.21
CA ARG A 231 1.39 1.51 -22.63
C ARG A 231 0.84 2.74 -21.92
N GLU A 232 -0.35 3.17 -22.32
CA GLU A 232 -1.12 4.13 -21.54
C GLU A 232 -1.84 3.38 -20.40
N LEU A 233 -1.70 3.91 -19.18
CA LEU A 233 -2.42 3.40 -18.02
C LEU A 233 -3.78 4.06 -17.94
N ASN A 234 -4.83 3.25 -17.76
CA ASN A 234 -6.19 3.73 -17.70
C ASN A 234 -6.42 4.57 -16.43
N LEU A 235 -7.10 5.71 -16.58
CA LEU A 235 -7.54 6.54 -15.46
C LEU A 235 -8.86 6.04 -14.87
N ILE A 236 -9.66 5.31 -15.66
CA ILE A 236 -10.93 4.73 -15.23
C ILE A 236 -10.66 3.60 -14.22
N GLY A 237 -11.31 3.66 -13.07
CA GLY A 237 -11.10 2.77 -11.92
C GLY A 237 -10.01 3.25 -10.96
N THR A 238 -9.33 4.36 -11.27
CA THR A 238 -8.31 4.96 -10.40
C THR A 238 -8.65 6.41 -10.11
N GLU A 239 -8.20 7.37 -10.90
CA GLU A 239 -8.58 8.78 -10.72
C GLU A 239 -10.04 9.05 -11.10
N LEU A 240 -10.57 8.34 -12.10
CA LEU A 240 -11.91 8.53 -12.62
C LEU A 240 -12.79 7.30 -12.35
N PRO A 241 -14.08 7.46 -12.05
CA PRO A 241 -14.98 6.33 -11.87
C PRO A 241 -15.32 5.64 -13.19
N ASN A 242 -15.55 4.32 -13.13
CA ASN A 242 -16.15 3.58 -14.24
C ASN A 242 -17.67 3.70 -14.25
N LYS A 243 -18.19 4.87 -14.66
CA LYS A 243 -19.63 5.16 -14.69
C LYS A 243 -20.43 4.26 -15.64
N ALA A 244 -19.77 3.63 -16.61
CA ALA A 244 -20.42 2.68 -17.52
C ALA A 244 -20.72 1.34 -16.84
N LEU A 245 -19.84 0.91 -15.93
CA LEU A 245 -20.02 -0.31 -15.15
C LEU A 245 -20.91 -0.09 -13.93
N PHE A 246 -20.63 0.97 -13.17
CA PHE A 246 -21.33 1.27 -11.93
C PHE A 246 -21.39 2.79 -11.70
N ASN A 247 -22.59 3.30 -11.52
CA ASN A 247 -22.83 4.70 -11.20
C ASN A 247 -23.94 4.78 -10.16
N ILE A 248 -23.59 5.30 -8.98
CA ILE A 248 -24.47 5.38 -7.83
C ILE A 248 -24.87 6.84 -7.60
N LYS A 249 -26.16 7.07 -7.32
CA LYS A 249 -26.68 8.40 -6.99
C LYS A 249 -26.27 8.78 -5.56
N ASN A 250 -26.04 10.07 -5.33
CA ASN A 250 -25.72 10.65 -4.02
C ASN A 250 -24.49 10.00 -3.35
N ALA A 251 -23.49 9.68 -4.17
CA ALA A 251 -22.21 9.14 -3.74
C ALA A 251 -21.09 9.93 -4.41
N THR A 252 -19.91 9.91 -3.80
CA THR A 252 -18.73 10.60 -4.32
C THR A 252 -17.66 9.59 -4.70
N TRP A 253 -17.09 9.72 -5.89
CA TRP A 253 -15.90 8.97 -6.27
C TRP A 253 -14.67 9.69 -5.73
N LEU A 254 -13.94 9.04 -4.83
CA LEU A 254 -12.63 9.49 -4.39
C LEU A 254 -11.57 8.74 -5.17
N GLY A 255 -10.87 9.48 -6.04
CA GLY A 255 -9.85 8.94 -6.92
C GLY A 255 -8.45 8.96 -6.29
N GLY A 256 -7.57 8.14 -6.83
CA GLY A 256 -6.15 8.13 -6.49
C GLY A 256 -5.38 7.45 -7.61
N ILE A 257 -4.09 7.75 -7.75
CA ILE A 257 -3.27 7.19 -8.83
C ILE A 257 -3.15 5.65 -8.71
N GLY A 258 -3.17 5.11 -7.50
CA GLY A 258 -3.12 3.66 -7.27
C GLY A 258 -4.50 2.98 -7.30
N SER A 259 -5.54 3.67 -6.83
CA SER A 259 -6.90 3.15 -6.73
C SER A 259 -7.90 4.27 -6.47
N GLY A 260 -9.18 4.01 -6.79
CA GLY A 260 -10.30 4.86 -6.42
C GLY A 260 -11.48 4.04 -5.90
N ALA A 261 -12.39 4.68 -5.17
CA ALA A 261 -13.60 4.04 -4.65
C ALA A 261 -14.75 5.04 -4.53
N TRP A 262 -15.98 4.52 -4.54
CA TRP A 262 -17.17 5.30 -4.21
C TRP A 262 -17.41 5.29 -2.71
N PHE A 263 -17.79 6.44 -2.16
CA PHE A 263 -18.27 6.58 -0.78
C PHE A 263 -19.70 7.10 -0.79
N LYS A 264 -20.53 6.54 0.08
CA LYS A 264 -21.95 6.88 0.20
C LYS A 264 -22.43 6.78 1.63
N ILE A 265 -23.21 7.77 2.07
CA ILE A 265 -24.07 7.62 3.25
C ILE A 265 -25.29 6.80 2.82
N GLU A 266 -25.44 5.61 3.40
CA GLU A 266 -26.57 4.71 3.14
C GLU A 266 -27.80 5.11 3.96
N GLU A 267 -27.57 5.47 5.22
CA GLU A 267 -28.65 5.72 6.16
C GLU A 267 -28.19 6.68 7.27
N LYS A 268 -29.11 7.53 7.74
CA LYS A 268 -28.97 8.26 9.00
C LYS A 268 -29.62 7.42 10.09
N GLU A 269 -28.82 6.78 10.91
CA GLU A 269 -29.30 5.87 11.97
C GLU A 269 -29.79 6.63 13.20
N ASP A 270 -29.18 7.77 13.50
CA ASP A 270 -29.55 8.64 14.62
C ASP A 270 -29.14 10.09 14.31
N VAL A 271 -29.36 11.01 15.26
CA VAL A 271 -29.04 12.43 15.18
C VAL A 271 -27.57 12.69 14.80
N ASN A 272 -26.64 11.81 15.19
CA ASN A 272 -25.22 11.91 14.88
C ASN A 272 -24.57 10.62 14.37
N LEU A 273 -25.36 9.62 13.99
CA LEU A 273 -24.88 8.34 13.50
C LEU A 273 -25.31 8.14 12.05
N TYR A 274 -24.33 7.81 11.21
CA TYR A 274 -24.52 7.61 9.78
C TYR A 274 -23.91 6.28 9.37
N ARG A 275 -24.68 5.46 8.67
CA ARG A 275 -24.18 4.26 8.00
C ARG A 275 -23.51 4.68 6.69
N ILE A 276 -22.24 4.36 6.54
CA ILE A 276 -21.45 4.75 5.38
C ILE A 276 -20.87 3.50 4.75
N ALA A 277 -21.02 3.40 3.43
CA ALA A 277 -20.52 2.32 2.61
C ALA A 277 -19.43 2.80 1.66
N ARG A 278 -18.47 1.91 1.40
CA ARG A 278 -17.50 2.04 0.33
C ARG A 278 -17.82 0.99 -0.75
N TYR A 279 -17.73 1.40 -2.01
CA TYR A 279 -17.86 0.50 -3.15
C TYR A 279 -16.60 0.56 -4.00
N ASN A 280 -16.08 -0.61 -4.37
CA ASN A 280 -14.87 -0.73 -5.16
C ASN A 280 -15.10 -0.35 -6.64
N VAL A 281 -14.05 -0.48 -7.44
CA VAL A 281 -14.06 -0.16 -8.89
C VAL A 281 -15.07 -0.99 -9.70
N LYS A 282 -15.52 -2.14 -9.18
CA LYS A 282 -16.51 -3.04 -9.79
C LYS A 282 -17.94 -2.72 -9.35
N GLY A 283 -18.12 -1.80 -8.40
CA GLY A 283 -19.42 -1.50 -7.79
C GLY A 283 -19.82 -2.47 -6.68
N GLU A 284 -18.90 -3.31 -6.20
CA GLU A 284 -19.14 -4.20 -5.08
C GLU A 284 -18.98 -3.43 -3.78
N LYS A 285 -19.93 -3.59 -2.84
CA LYS A 285 -19.83 -3.00 -1.50
C LYS A 285 -18.78 -3.77 -0.70
N ASP A 286 -17.58 -3.21 -0.61
CA ASP A 286 -16.44 -3.84 0.04
C ASP A 286 -16.28 -3.44 1.51
N PHE A 287 -17.01 -2.41 1.94
CA PHE A 287 -17.09 -2.00 3.33
C PHE A 287 -18.41 -1.30 3.65
N GLU A 288 -18.90 -1.49 4.87
CA GLU A 288 -19.97 -0.71 5.49
C GLU A 288 -19.69 -0.57 6.99
N GLY A 289 -19.92 0.62 7.53
CA GLY A 289 -19.74 0.88 8.96
C GLY A 289 -20.61 2.02 9.45
N VAL A 290 -20.76 2.11 10.78
CA VAL A 290 -21.45 3.22 11.44
C VAL A 290 -20.42 4.27 11.85
N PHE A 291 -20.67 5.51 11.49
CA PHE A 291 -19.79 6.63 11.74
C PHE A 291 -20.51 7.68 12.57
N LYS A 292 -19.78 8.26 13.52
CA LYS A 292 -20.26 9.29 14.41
C LYS A 292 -19.71 10.65 14.01
N ILE A 293 -20.60 11.63 13.90
CA ILE A 293 -20.24 13.04 13.73
C ILE A 293 -20.29 13.77 15.09
N LYS A 294 -19.44 14.78 15.27
CA LYS A 294 -19.50 15.68 16.45
C LYS A 294 -20.23 16.99 16.17
N ASP A 295 -20.21 17.42 14.91
CA ASP A 295 -20.85 18.65 14.47
C ASP A 295 -22.23 18.35 13.88
N PHE A 296 -23.26 18.73 14.64
CA PHE A 296 -24.67 18.45 14.30
C PHE A 296 -25.24 19.41 13.25
N SER A 297 -24.45 20.36 12.73
CA SER A 297 -24.89 21.23 11.62
C SER A 297 -24.83 20.55 10.25
N PHE A 298 -24.28 19.32 10.17
CA PHE A 298 -24.33 18.52 8.95
C PHE A 298 -25.76 18.07 8.64
N ASN A 299 -26.19 18.29 7.41
CA ASN A 299 -27.50 17.90 6.92
C ASN A 299 -27.36 16.92 5.74
N VAL A 300 -27.64 15.63 5.96
CA VAL A 300 -27.54 14.58 4.92
C VAL A 300 -28.52 14.79 3.75
N ASP A 301 -29.60 15.55 3.95
CA ASP A 301 -30.59 15.83 2.90
C ASP A 301 -30.16 16.96 1.95
N GLU A 302 -29.11 17.70 2.31
CA GLU A 302 -28.49 18.74 1.47
C GLU A 302 -27.31 18.19 0.65
N PRO A 303 -26.92 18.84 -0.46
CA PRO A 303 -25.73 18.44 -1.22
C PRO A 303 -24.49 18.37 -0.32
N TYR A 304 -23.73 17.28 -0.47
CA TYR A 304 -22.46 17.04 0.20
C TYR A 304 -21.54 16.24 -0.72
N GLU A 305 -20.24 16.33 -0.49
CA GLU A 305 -19.24 15.53 -1.20
C GLU A 305 -18.25 14.93 -0.21
N PHE A 306 -17.93 13.65 -0.36
CA PHE A 306 -16.78 13.10 0.34
C PHE A 306 -15.49 13.70 -0.24
N VAL A 307 -14.53 14.00 0.62
CA VAL A 307 -13.22 14.53 0.21
C VAL A 307 -12.09 13.68 0.77
N HIS A 308 -10.88 13.84 0.21
CA HIS A 308 -9.69 13.26 0.82
C HIS A 308 -9.43 13.89 2.20
N PRO A 309 -8.86 13.14 3.18
CA PRO A 309 -8.29 11.80 3.06
C PRO A 309 -9.22 10.68 3.60
N SER A 310 -10.50 10.65 3.20
CA SER A 310 -11.47 9.64 3.66
C SER A 310 -11.01 8.19 3.46
N ASN A 311 -11.30 7.32 4.44
CA ASN A 311 -11.05 5.88 4.42
C ASN A 311 -12.10 5.13 5.30
N CYS A 312 -11.87 3.84 5.60
CA CYS A 312 -12.85 3.04 6.35
C CYS A 312 -12.85 3.24 7.89
N ILE A 313 -11.98 4.10 8.45
CA ILE A 313 -12.00 4.47 9.88
C ILE A 313 -12.46 5.91 10.12
N GLU A 314 -12.22 6.81 9.17
CA GLU A 314 -12.56 8.22 9.26
C GLU A 314 -12.87 8.77 7.87
N VAL A 315 -13.97 9.50 7.75
CA VAL A 315 -14.39 10.14 6.51
C VAL A 315 -14.54 11.64 6.68
N TYR A 316 -14.32 12.34 5.58
CA TYR A 316 -14.33 13.77 5.44
C TYR A 316 -15.40 14.15 4.43
N ILE A 317 -16.27 15.06 4.80
CA ILE A 317 -17.39 15.50 3.97
C ILE A 317 -17.37 17.02 3.89
N GLU A 318 -17.38 17.57 2.69
CA GLU A 318 -17.58 18.99 2.46
C GLU A 318 -19.07 19.28 2.18
N GLN A 319 -19.63 20.25 2.90
CA GLN A 319 -20.97 20.77 2.68
C GLN A 319 -20.99 22.26 2.98
N ASN A 320 -21.52 23.07 2.05
CA ASN A 320 -21.60 24.53 2.20
C ASN A 320 -20.25 25.18 2.59
N THR A 321 -19.14 24.77 1.96
CA THR A 321 -17.75 25.21 2.25
C THR A 321 -17.24 24.88 3.66
N LYS A 322 -17.95 24.02 4.38
CA LYS A 322 -17.57 23.53 5.71
C LYS A 322 -17.21 22.06 5.62
N GLU A 323 -16.12 21.68 6.28
CA GLU A 323 -15.69 20.30 6.41
C GLU A 323 -16.28 19.66 7.66
N PHE A 324 -16.77 18.44 7.51
CA PHE A 324 -17.31 17.58 8.55
C PHE A 324 -16.50 16.30 8.63
N ILE A 325 -16.14 15.90 9.85
CA ILE A 325 -15.38 14.68 10.11
C ILE A 325 -16.29 13.69 10.83
N LEU A 326 -16.39 12.49 10.27
CA LEU A 326 -17.10 11.37 10.89
C LEU A 326 -16.12 10.24 11.14
N SER A 327 -16.13 9.71 12.36
CA SER A 327 -15.23 8.62 12.77
C SER A 327 -16.04 7.36 13.02
N LYS A 328 -15.54 6.21 12.56
CA LYS A 328 -16.14 4.90 12.81
C LYS A 328 -16.20 4.62 14.31
N ILE A 329 -17.30 4.03 14.77
CA ILE A 329 -17.50 3.61 16.17
C ILE A 329 -17.19 2.14 16.43
#